data_AF-A0A3M6BAR0-F1
#
_entry.id   AF-A0A3M6BAR0-F1
#
_cell.length_a   1.000
_cell.length_b   1.000
_cell.length_c   1.000
_cell.angle_alpha   90.00
_cell.angle_beta   90.00
_cell.angle_gamma   90.00
#
_symmetry.space_group_name_H-M   'P 1'
#
loop_
_entity.id
_entity.type
_entity.pdbx_description
1 polymer ?
#
loop_
_entity_poly.entity_id
_entity_poly.type
_entity_poly.pdbx_seq_one_letter_code
_entity_poly.pdbx_strand_id
1 'polypeptide(L)'
;MSGEITEGTNGSEDRSDAYQEAAVELAKGIALGAVPFLGQAIDAYDTIESSIVLYNAESTGGKEDAQFDLLMAIIGWIPGPGDGLKKSLRIVNKDPERYAPVLFDLLRFVLQECGIKTSPEELLKQVFNAGKLTADVDQIITGVKGSSTFQNLPNWAKTSVVTVLAASRDNMPAIVGIVEKRLVKWKGMQRNSSAASSGSN
;
A
#
# COMPACT_ATOMS: atom_id res chain seq x y z
N MET A 1 46.94 11.56 2.82
CA MET A 1 45.83 11.15 3.69
C MET A 1 44.60 11.06 2.80
N SER A 2 44.34 9.86 2.28
CA SER A 2 43.16 9.59 1.46
C SER A 2 42.10 9.04 2.39
N GLY A 3 40.95 9.70 2.44
CA GLY A 3 39.83 9.30 3.29
C GLY A 3 39.28 7.94 2.85
N GLU A 4 39.32 6.99 3.77
CA GLU A 4 38.60 5.73 3.70
C GLU A 4 37.13 6.07 3.97
N ILE A 5 36.30 6.04 2.92
CA ILE A 5 34.84 6.18 3.08
C ILE A 5 34.36 4.84 3.64
N THR A 6 33.92 4.87 4.90
CA THR A 6 33.25 3.77 5.60
C THR A 6 31.86 3.53 5.00
N GLU A 7 31.79 2.90 3.83
CA GLU A 7 30.52 2.55 3.15
C GLU A 7 29.76 1.39 3.84
N GLY A 8 30.43 0.60 4.69
CA GLY A 8 29.84 -0.57 5.36
C GLY A 8 28.92 -0.26 6.55
N THR A 9 29.19 0.79 7.33
CA THR A 9 28.41 1.11 8.54
C THR A 9 27.13 1.89 8.21
N ASN A 10 27.24 2.90 7.33
CA ASN A 10 26.14 3.79 6.94
C ASN A 10 24.94 3.04 6.33
N GLY A 11 25.19 1.99 5.53
CA GLY A 11 24.11 1.24 4.87
C GLY A 11 23.30 0.32 5.80
N SER A 12 23.81 0.00 6.98
CA SER A 12 23.10 -0.84 7.98
C SER A 12 22.31 0.00 8.98
N GLU A 13 22.86 1.16 9.39
CA GLU A 13 22.21 2.13 10.25
C GLU A 13 21.03 2.79 9.52
N ASP A 14 21.21 3.21 8.26
CA ASP A 14 20.12 3.81 7.45
C ASP A 14 18.94 2.84 7.24
N ARG A 15 19.21 1.53 7.13
CA ARG A 15 18.15 0.49 7.07
C ARG A 15 17.42 0.33 8.39
N SER A 16 18.15 0.34 9.50
CA SER A 16 17.55 0.27 10.84
C SER A 16 16.64 1.48 11.07
N ASP A 17 17.10 2.67 10.71
CA ASP A 17 16.34 3.91 10.87
C ASP A 17 15.11 3.93 9.96
N ALA A 18 15.25 3.55 8.68
CA ALA A 18 14.13 3.43 7.75
C ALA A 18 13.08 2.42 8.25
N TYR A 19 13.51 1.28 8.79
CA TYR A 19 12.61 0.30 9.38
C TYR A 19 11.89 0.85 10.62
N GLN A 20 12.61 1.48 11.56
CA GLN A 20 12.03 2.00 12.80
C GLN A 20 11.01 3.12 12.53
N GLU A 21 11.34 4.06 11.64
CA GLU A 21 10.44 5.13 11.21
C GLU A 21 9.14 4.53 10.64
N ALA A 22 9.26 3.58 9.71
CA ALA A 22 8.10 2.94 9.08
C ALA A 22 7.29 2.08 10.05
N ALA A 23 7.93 1.30 10.93
CA ALA A 23 7.27 0.39 11.87
C ALA A 23 6.34 1.14 12.85
N VAL A 24 6.76 2.31 13.35
CA VAL A 24 5.92 3.14 14.23
C VAL A 24 4.67 3.64 13.51
N GLU A 25 4.80 4.08 12.26
CA GLU A 25 3.65 4.52 11.48
C GLU A 25 2.72 3.37 11.08
N LEU A 26 3.29 2.17 10.85
CA LEU A 26 2.55 0.96 10.55
C LEU A 26 1.72 0.49 11.73
N ALA A 27 2.32 0.40 12.93
CA ALA A 27 1.62 -0.02 14.14
C ALA A 27 0.40 0.87 14.42
N LYS A 28 0.57 2.20 14.29
CA LYS A 28 -0.54 3.16 14.41
C LYS A 28 -1.63 2.93 13.36
N GLY A 29 -1.24 2.69 12.11
CA GLY A 29 -2.17 2.43 11.01
C GLY A 29 -3.01 1.17 11.25
N ILE A 30 -2.36 0.06 11.57
CA ILE A 30 -3.02 -1.22 11.89
C ILE A 30 -3.97 -1.06 13.08
N ALA A 31 -3.51 -0.41 14.15
CA ALA A 31 -4.33 -0.20 15.34
C ALA A 31 -5.59 0.63 15.05
N LEU A 32 -5.47 1.74 14.29
CA LEU A 32 -6.61 2.58 13.92
C LEU A 32 -7.59 1.87 12.99
N GLY A 33 -7.09 1.11 12.01
CA GLY A 33 -7.92 0.34 11.08
C GLY A 33 -8.70 -0.80 11.76
N ALA A 34 -8.14 -1.38 12.82
CA ALA A 34 -8.82 -2.38 13.64
C ALA A 34 -9.94 -1.80 14.53
N VAL A 35 -10.03 -0.47 14.70
CA VAL A 35 -11.10 0.15 15.50
C VAL A 35 -12.43 0.11 14.74
N PRO A 36 -13.50 -0.52 15.28
CA PRO A 36 -14.81 -0.55 14.64
C PRO A 36 -15.34 0.86 14.34
N PHE A 37 -16.01 1.01 13.20
CA PHE A 37 -16.55 2.27 12.66
C PHE A 37 -15.49 3.34 12.30
N LEU A 38 -14.45 3.53 13.12
CA LEU A 38 -13.37 4.48 12.83
C LEU A 38 -12.53 4.01 11.64
N GLY A 39 -12.10 2.74 11.61
CA GLY A 39 -11.37 2.17 10.47
C GLY A 39 -12.16 2.30 9.17
N GLN A 40 -13.44 1.90 9.20
CA GLN A 40 -14.33 2.03 8.03
C GLN A 40 -14.52 3.48 7.56
N ALA A 41 -14.54 4.45 8.47
CA ALA A 41 -14.63 5.86 8.11
C ALA A 41 -13.35 6.36 7.43
N ILE A 42 -12.19 5.91 7.92
CA ILE A 42 -10.88 6.20 7.30
C ILE A 42 -10.81 5.55 5.92
N ASP A 43 -11.19 4.28 5.79
CA ASP A 43 -11.18 3.58 4.50
C ASP A 43 -12.15 4.19 3.49
N ALA A 44 -13.34 4.60 3.94
CA ALA A 44 -14.28 5.33 3.10
C ALA A 44 -13.70 6.66 2.60
N TYR A 45 -13.06 7.43 3.48
CA TYR A 45 -12.37 8.66 3.10
C TYR A 45 -11.28 8.41 2.06
N ASP A 46 -10.36 7.49 2.33
CA ASP A 46 -9.25 7.14 1.44
C ASP A 46 -9.76 6.65 0.07
N THR A 47 -10.83 5.86 0.05
CA THR A 47 -11.44 5.34 -1.18
C THR A 47 -12.09 6.45 -2.00
N ILE A 48 -12.76 7.40 -1.35
CA ILE A 48 -13.35 8.57 -2.01
C ILE A 48 -12.25 9.45 -2.60
N GLU A 49 -11.24 9.79 -1.81
CA GLU A 49 -10.14 10.65 -2.24
C GLU A 49 -9.40 10.05 -3.44
N SER A 50 -8.94 8.80 -3.32
CA SER A 50 -8.25 8.10 -4.41
C SER A 50 -9.11 7.95 -5.67
N SER A 51 -10.42 7.72 -5.52
CA SER A 51 -11.32 7.68 -6.67
C SER A 51 -11.43 9.04 -7.38
N ILE A 52 -11.50 10.14 -6.63
CA ILE A 52 -11.55 11.49 -7.21
C ILE A 52 -10.22 11.85 -7.87
N VAL A 53 -9.09 11.50 -7.25
CA VAL A 53 -7.76 11.70 -7.85
C VAL A 53 -7.64 10.93 -9.16
N LEU A 54 -8.05 9.65 -9.18
CA LEU A 54 -8.02 8.85 -10.41
C LEU A 54 -8.96 9.39 -11.49
N TYR A 55 -10.15 9.85 -11.12
CA TYR A 55 -11.08 10.47 -12.06
C TYR A 55 -10.49 11.70 -12.76
N ASN A 56 -9.72 12.50 -12.03
CA ASN A 56 -9.11 13.74 -12.53
C ASN A 56 -7.69 13.54 -13.10
N ALA A 57 -7.14 12.32 -13.07
CA ALA A 57 -5.80 12.07 -13.59
C ALA A 57 -5.79 12.15 -15.12
N GLU A 58 -5.03 13.08 -15.68
CA GLU A 58 -5.00 13.32 -17.14
C GLU A 58 -3.85 12.60 -17.83
N SER A 59 -2.67 12.53 -17.19
CA SER A 59 -1.48 11.91 -17.75
C SER A 59 -1.45 10.40 -17.51
N THR A 60 -0.77 9.65 -18.37
CA THR A 60 -0.59 8.19 -18.20
C THR A 60 0.12 7.85 -16.89
N GLY A 61 1.19 8.58 -16.56
CA GLY A 61 1.92 8.37 -15.29
C GLY A 61 1.06 8.68 -14.06
N GLY A 62 0.34 9.81 -14.09
CA GLY A 62 -0.56 10.18 -13.00
C GLY A 62 -1.72 9.19 -12.83
N LYS A 63 -2.20 8.59 -13.94
CA LYS A 63 -3.21 7.52 -13.89
C LYS A 63 -2.67 6.26 -13.22
N GLU A 64 -1.47 5.82 -13.55
CA GLU A 64 -0.87 4.63 -12.92
C GLU A 64 -0.67 4.83 -11.41
N ASP A 65 -0.23 6.02 -10.98
CA ASP A 65 -0.09 6.35 -9.55
C ASP A 65 -1.46 6.42 -8.85
N ALA A 66 -2.46 7.05 -9.46
CA ALA A 66 -3.79 7.11 -8.89
C ALA A 66 -4.47 5.72 -8.84
N GLN A 67 -4.21 4.84 -9.81
CA GLN A 67 -4.66 3.45 -9.80
C GLN A 67 -3.98 2.65 -8.68
N PHE A 68 -2.67 2.88 -8.46
CA PHE A 68 -1.96 2.32 -7.32
C PHE A 68 -2.62 2.75 -6.00
N ASP A 69 -2.84 4.05 -5.82
CA ASP A 69 -3.42 4.58 -4.58
C ASP A 69 -4.86 4.12 -4.33
N LEU A 70 -5.65 3.98 -5.40
CA LEU A 70 -6.99 3.41 -5.31
C LEU A 70 -6.94 1.94 -4.89
N LEU A 71 -6.05 1.14 -5.45
CA LEU A 71 -5.89 -0.26 -5.02
C LEU A 71 -5.44 -0.35 -3.56
N MET A 72 -4.54 0.55 -3.13
CA MET A 72 -4.16 0.65 -1.72
C MET A 72 -5.36 0.99 -0.82
N ALA A 73 -6.25 1.89 -1.27
CA ALA A 73 -7.49 2.18 -0.55
C ALA A 73 -8.45 0.98 -0.49
N ILE A 74 -8.60 0.24 -1.60
CA ILE A 74 -9.44 -0.97 -1.69
C ILE A 74 -8.97 -2.04 -0.71
N ILE A 75 -7.66 -2.33 -0.65
CA ILE A 75 -7.14 -3.35 0.28
C ILE A 75 -7.20 -2.89 1.74
N GLY A 76 -7.30 -1.58 2.02
CA GLY A 76 -7.46 -1.04 3.37
C GLY A 76 -8.71 -1.58 4.07
N TRP A 77 -9.77 -1.87 3.32
CA TRP A 77 -10.99 -2.48 3.84
C TRP A 77 -10.82 -3.90 4.40
N ILE A 78 -9.65 -4.52 4.22
CA ILE A 78 -9.30 -5.80 4.85
C ILE A 78 -8.76 -5.50 6.27
N PRO A 79 -9.53 -5.77 7.33
CA PRO A 79 -9.16 -5.32 8.68
C PRO A 79 -7.83 -5.92 9.12
N GLY A 80 -6.90 -5.10 9.60
CA GLY A 80 -5.59 -5.52 10.12
C GLY A 80 -4.52 -5.60 9.02
N PRO A 81 -4.26 -6.78 8.43
CA PRO A 81 -3.28 -6.93 7.35
C PRO A 81 -3.46 -6.00 6.15
N GLY A 82 -4.70 -5.61 5.81
CA GLY A 82 -4.97 -4.69 4.70
C GLY A 82 -4.36 -3.32 4.94
N ASP A 83 -4.62 -2.73 6.10
CA ASP A 83 -4.04 -1.45 6.53
C ASP A 83 -2.52 -1.48 6.62
N GLY A 84 -1.99 -2.54 7.23
CA GLY A 84 -0.54 -2.72 7.35
C GLY A 84 0.12 -2.83 5.98
N LEU A 85 -0.48 -3.58 5.05
CA LEU A 85 0.04 -3.74 3.69
C LEU A 85 -0.09 -2.44 2.88
N LYS A 86 -1.27 -1.82 2.86
CA LYS A 86 -1.54 -0.50 2.26
C LYS A 86 -0.49 0.52 2.66
N LYS A 87 -0.24 0.64 3.97
CA LYS A 87 0.71 1.61 4.50
C LYS A 87 2.16 1.25 4.16
N SER A 88 2.54 -0.02 4.25
CA SER A 88 3.89 -0.48 3.88
C SER A 88 4.20 -0.12 2.43
N LEU A 89 3.26 -0.41 1.52
CA LEU A 89 3.45 -0.16 0.10
C LEU A 89 3.42 1.33 -0.26
N ARG A 90 2.60 2.14 0.42
CA ARG A 90 2.61 3.61 0.25
C ARG A 90 3.94 4.22 0.70
N ILE A 91 4.51 3.77 1.82
CA ILE A 91 5.83 4.22 2.30
C ILE A 91 6.92 3.89 1.27
N VAL A 92 6.95 2.65 0.79
CA VAL A 92 7.90 2.23 -0.25
C VAL A 92 7.68 2.98 -1.56
N ASN A 93 6.42 3.24 -1.93
CA ASN A 93 6.14 3.98 -3.16
C ASN A 93 6.60 5.44 -3.12
N LYS A 94 6.53 6.08 -1.94
CA LYS A 94 6.95 7.45 -1.72
C LYS A 94 8.47 7.63 -1.83
N ASP A 95 9.23 6.68 -1.28
CA ASP A 95 10.70 6.67 -1.36
C ASP A 95 11.22 5.23 -1.53
N PRO A 96 11.24 4.73 -2.78
CA PRO A 96 11.66 3.35 -3.05
C PRO A 96 13.11 3.08 -2.69
N GLU A 97 14.00 4.06 -2.79
CA GLU A 97 15.43 3.85 -2.53
C GLU A 97 15.66 3.58 -1.04
N ARG A 98 15.00 4.33 -0.17
CA ARG A 98 15.11 4.17 1.27
C ARG A 98 14.37 2.95 1.81
N TYR A 99 13.14 2.71 1.35
CA TYR A 99 12.24 1.75 2.00
C TYR A 99 12.09 0.40 1.28
N ALA A 100 12.35 0.29 -0.03
CA ALA A 100 12.30 -1.01 -0.70
C ALA A 100 13.24 -2.07 -0.09
N PRO A 101 14.47 -1.73 0.37
CA PRO A 101 15.35 -2.70 1.01
C PRO A 101 14.76 -3.37 2.25
N VAL A 102 13.87 -2.70 2.97
CA VAL A 102 13.24 -3.20 4.22
C VAL A 102 11.79 -3.66 4.03
N LEU A 103 11.24 -3.62 2.81
CA LEU A 103 9.83 -3.95 2.53
C LEU A 103 9.39 -5.27 3.16
N PHE A 104 10.15 -6.35 2.96
CA PHE A 104 9.75 -7.67 3.46
C PHE A 104 9.82 -7.76 4.99
N ASP A 105 10.66 -6.97 5.65
CA ASP A 105 10.70 -6.88 7.11
C ASP A 105 9.48 -6.10 7.64
N LEU A 106 9.06 -5.04 6.94
CA LEU A 106 7.80 -4.35 7.22
C LEU A 106 6.60 -5.30 7.08
N LEU A 107 6.57 -6.14 6.03
CA LEU A 107 5.49 -7.11 5.86
C LEU A 107 5.50 -8.20 6.95
N ARG A 108 6.68 -8.65 7.40
CA ARG A 108 6.79 -9.55 8.55
C ARG A 108 6.26 -8.90 9.82
N PHE A 109 6.59 -7.63 10.03
CA PHE A 109 6.07 -6.84 11.14
C PHE A 109 4.55 -6.77 11.11
N VAL A 110 3.94 -6.47 9.96
CA VAL A 110 2.47 -6.47 9.80
C VAL A 110 1.86 -7.82 10.20
N LEU A 111 2.45 -8.93 9.76
CA LEU A 111 1.99 -10.27 10.10
C LEU A 111 2.06 -10.56 11.60
N GLN A 112 3.12 -10.12 12.27
CA GLN A 112 3.31 -10.26 13.72
C GLN A 112 2.27 -9.45 14.49
N GLU A 113 2.11 -8.17 14.16
CA GLU A 113 1.12 -7.28 14.80
C GLU A 113 -0.32 -7.79 14.63
N CYS A 114 -0.62 -8.41 13.50
CA CYS A 114 -1.94 -8.98 13.23
C CYS A 114 -2.10 -10.42 13.76
N GLY A 115 -1.07 -11.03 14.33
CA GLY A 115 -1.11 -12.43 14.81
C GLY A 115 -1.29 -13.48 13.71
N ILE A 116 -0.91 -13.17 12.47
CA ILE A 116 -1.15 -14.03 11.29
C ILE A 116 0.08 -14.92 11.04
N LYS A 117 -0.14 -16.23 11.00
CA LYS A 117 0.90 -17.24 10.74
C LYS A 117 1.00 -17.57 9.25
N THR A 118 1.64 -16.71 8.47
CA THR A 118 1.95 -16.93 7.05
C THR A 118 3.28 -16.27 6.66
N SER A 119 3.68 -16.32 5.39
CA SER A 119 4.82 -15.56 4.87
C SER A 119 4.38 -14.24 4.20
N PRO A 120 5.25 -13.22 4.13
CA PRO A 120 4.97 -12.00 3.37
C PRO A 120 4.54 -12.24 1.92
N GLU A 121 5.16 -13.20 1.24
CA GLU A 121 4.84 -13.56 -0.15
C GLU A 121 3.43 -14.12 -0.27
N GLU A 122 3.05 -14.99 0.67
CA GLU A 122 1.71 -15.58 0.68
C GLU A 122 0.66 -14.53 1.08
N LEU A 123 0.98 -13.60 1.99
CA LEU A 123 0.13 -12.44 2.27
C LEU A 123 -0.13 -11.61 0.99
N LEU A 124 0.95 -11.25 0.27
CA LEU A 124 0.83 -10.49 -0.98
C LEU A 124 -0.04 -11.22 -2.00
N LYS A 125 0.17 -12.53 -2.17
CA LYS A 125 -0.61 -13.35 -3.10
C LYS A 125 -2.10 -13.43 -2.73
N GLN A 126 -2.40 -13.52 -1.44
CA GLN A 126 -3.78 -13.58 -0.97
C GLN A 126 -4.50 -12.25 -1.10
N VAL A 127 -3.83 -11.14 -0.77
CA VAL A 127 -4.42 -9.79 -0.85
C VAL A 127 -4.55 -9.34 -2.30
N PHE A 128 -3.52 -9.52 -3.14
CA PHE A 128 -3.55 -9.14 -4.56
C PHE A 128 -4.18 -10.21 -5.46
N ASN A 129 -5.20 -10.90 -4.96
CA ASN A 129 -6.01 -11.79 -5.78
C ASN A 129 -7.10 -10.97 -6.50
N ALA A 130 -6.93 -10.73 -7.80
CA ALA A 130 -7.87 -9.91 -8.57
C ALA A 130 -9.32 -10.41 -8.51
N GLY A 131 -9.54 -11.73 -8.56
CA GLY A 131 -10.90 -12.30 -8.49
C GLY A 131 -11.58 -12.04 -7.15
N LYS A 132 -10.84 -12.16 -6.04
CA LYS A 132 -11.33 -11.82 -4.70
C LYS A 132 -11.60 -10.33 -4.57
N LEU A 133 -10.65 -9.49 -4.96
CA LEU A 133 -10.80 -8.04 -4.87
C LEU A 133 -11.97 -7.54 -5.71
N THR A 134 -12.18 -8.07 -6.92
CA THR A 134 -13.37 -7.77 -7.74
C THR A 134 -14.67 -8.08 -6.99
N ALA A 135 -14.74 -9.21 -6.28
CA ALA A 135 -15.91 -9.57 -5.49
C ALA A 135 -16.11 -8.65 -4.28
N ASP A 136 -15.01 -8.21 -3.64
CA ASP A 136 -15.05 -7.34 -2.47
C ASP A 136 -15.45 -5.88 -2.83
N VAL A 137 -15.20 -5.41 -4.06
CA VAL A 137 -15.51 -4.04 -4.47
C VAL A 137 -17.00 -3.69 -4.34
N ASP A 138 -17.93 -4.61 -4.55
CA ASP A 138 -19.37 -4.32 -4.39
C ASP A 138 -19.74 -4.02 -2.93
N GLN A 139 -19.10 -4.70 -1.97
CA GLN A 139 -19.25 -4.40 -0.55
C GLN A 139 -18.60 -3.06 -0.20
N ILE A 140 -17.43 -2.77 -0.77
CA ILE A 140 -16.74 -1.48 -0.59
C ILE A 140 -17.61 -0.33 -1.12
N ILE A 141 -18.20 -0.45 -2.31
CA ILE A 141 -19.14 0.55 -2.86
C ILE A 141 -20.29 0.79 -1.88
N THR A 142 -20.82 -0.27 -1.28
CA THR A 142 -21.89 -0.16 -0.27
C THR A 142 -21.42 0.58 0.97
N GLY A 143 -20.25 0.23 1.52
CA GLY A 143 -19.65 0.89 2.67
C GLY A 143 -19.36 2.37 2.42
N VAL A 144 -18.76 2.69 1.27
CA VAL A 144 -18.51 4.07 0.82
C VAL A 144 -19.81 4.86 0.74
N LYS A 145 -20.84 4.33 0.06
CA LYS A 145 -22.14 5.02 -0.07
C LYS A 145 -22.85 5.22 1.28
N GLY A 146 -22.62 4.33 2.23
CA GLY A 146 -23.13 4.43 3.59
C GLY A 146 -22.41 5.46 4.46
N SER A 147 -21.20 5.88 4.09
CA SER A 147 -20.40 6.84 4.88
C SER A 147 -20.97 8.26 4.84
N SER A 148 -20.83 8.98 5.95
CA SER A 148 -21.18 10.41 6.02
C SER A 148 -20.35 11.25 5.04
N THR A 149 -19.08 10.91 4.85
CA THR A 149 -18.18 11.56 3.89
C THR A 149 -18.78 11.52 2.49
N PHE A 150 -19.18 10.35 2.00
CA PHE A 150 -19.79 10.22 0.67
C PHE A 150 -21.13 10.96 0.57
N GLN A 151 -21.98 10.84 1.59
CA GLN A 151 -23.31 11.46 1.59
C GLN A 151 -23.24 12.99 1.47
N ASN A 152 -22.18 13.60 2.01
CA ASN A 152 -21.97 15.04 1.98
C ASN A 152 -21.26 15.55 0.71
N LEU A 153 -20.83 14.66 -0.19
CA LEU A 153 -20.21 15.06 -1.45
C LEU A 153 -21.23 15.72 -2.41
N PRO A 154 -20.77 16.65 -3.27
CA PRO A 154 -21.57 17.11 -4.40
C PRO A 154 -21.88 15.97 -5.37
N ASN A 155 -22.99 16.08 -6.11
CA ASN A 155 -23.49 14.99 -6.97
C ASN A 155 -22.48 14.53 -8.03
N TRP A 156 -21.71 15.45 -8.61
CA TRP A 156 -20.68 15.10 -9.59
C TRP A 156 -19.63 14.17 -8.95
N ALA A 157 -19.17 14.46 -7.73
CA ALA A 157 -18.16 13.68 -7.05
C ALA A 157 -18.70 12.30 -6.63
N LYS A 158 -19.96 12.21 -6.19
CA LYS A 158 -20.63 10.93 -5.93
C LYS A 158 -20.63 10.04 -7.17
N THR A 159 -20.98 10.62 -8.32
CA THR A 159 -20.98 9.90 -9.60
C THR A 159 -19.57 9.48 -10.00
N SER A 160 -18.58 10.36 -9.88
CA SER A 160 -17.18 10.04 -10.17
C SER A 160 -16.67 8.88 -9.32
N VAL A 161 -16.89 8.91 -8.01
CA VAL A 161 -16.46 7.84 -7.09
C VAL A 161 -17.08 6.48 -7.48
N VAL A 162 -18.40 6.42 -7.67
CA VAL A 162 -19.08 5.17 -8.02
C VAL A 162 -18.64 4.67 -9.40
N THR A 163 -18.45 5.58 -10.36
CA THR A 163 -17.98 5.22 -11.72
C THR A 163 -16.57 4.64 -11.67
N VAL A 164 -15.66 5.27 -10.93
CA VAL A 164 -14.28 4.81 -10.78
C VAL A 164 -14.22 3.45 -10.08
N LEU A 165 -15.00 3.23 -9.01
CA LEU A 165 -15.04 1.93 -8.33
C LEU A 165 -15.60 0.82 -9.23
N ALA A 166 -16.67 1.10 -9.98
CA ALA A 166 -17.22 0.16 -10.95
C ALA A 166 -16.21 -0.16 -12.07
N ALA A 167 -15.57 0.86 -12.64
CA ALA A 167 -14.54 0.66 -13.66
C ALA A 167 -13.34 -0.12 -13.11
N SER A 168 -12.96 0.10 -11.86
CA SER A 168 -11.85 -0.60 -11.20
C SER A 168 -12.19 -2.06 -10.94
N ARG A 169 -13.43 -2.36 -10.53
CA ARG A 169 -13.93 -3.74 -10.43
C ARG A 169 -13.78 -4.50 -11.75
N ASP A 170 -14.16 -3.85 -12.84
CA ASP A 170 -14.18 -4.44 -14.18
C ASP A 170 -12.76 -4.56 -14.79
N ASN A 171 -11.79 -3.78 -14.29
CA ASN A 171 -10.40 -3.77 -14.75
C ASN A 171 -9.39 -4.24 -13.68
N MET A 172 -9.86 -4.93 -12.64
CA MET A 172 -9.05 -5.29 -11.46
C MET A 172 -7.72 -6.00 -11.80
N PRO A 173 -7.67 -6.96 -12.76
CA PRO A 173 -6.39 -7.58 -13.13
C PRO A 173 -5.33 -6.59 -13.61
N ALA A 174 -5.72 -5.57 -14.36
CA ALA A 174 -4.78 -4.55 -14.85
C ALA A 174 -4.27 -3.67 -13.69
N ILE A 175 -5.15 -3.29 -12.76
CA ILE A 175 -4.79 -2.48 -11.60
C ILE A 175 -3.86 -3.26 -10.66
N VAL A 176 -4.13 -4.53 -10.42
CA VAL A 176 -3.23 -5.42 -9.67
C VAL A 176 -1.86 -5.53 -10.35
N GLY A 177 -1.83 -5.66 -11.68
CA GLY A 177 -0.59 -5.72 -12.46
C GLY A 177 0.34 -4.51 -12.27
N ILE A 178 -0.21 -3.33 -12.00
CA ILE A 178 0.59 -2.13 -11.67
C ILE A 178 1.36 -2.32 -10.37
N VAL A 179 0.69 -2.83 -9.33
CA VAL A 179 1.32 -3.11 -8.03
C VAL A 179 2.33 -4.25 -8.16
N GLU A 180 2.01 -5.31 -8.89
CA GLU A 180 2.93 -6.43 -9.12
C GLU A 180 4.21 -5.97 -9.81
N LYS A 181 4.10 -5.11 -10.84
CA LYS A 181 5.26 -4.51 -11.52
C LYS A 181 6.14 -3.71 -10.55
N ARG A 182 5.54 -2.92 -9.66
CA ARG A 182 6.29 -2.17 -8.62
C ARG A 182 6.95 -3.12 -7.62
N LEU A 183 6.23 -4.16 -7.15
CA LEU A 183 6.76 -5.18 -6.25
C LEU A 183 7.97 -5.91 -6.85
N VAL A 184 7.94 -6.26 -8.13
CA VAL A 184 9.11 -6.87 -8.81
C VAL A 184 10.31 -5.93 -8.76
N LYS A 185 10.12 -4.64 -9.06
CA LYS A 185 11.19 -3.64 -8.99
C LYS A 185 11.76 -3.53 -7.57
N TRP A 186 10.91 -3.40 -6.57
CA TRP A 186 11.32 -3.26 -5.16
C TRP A 186 12.05 -4.51 -4.64
N LYS A 187 11.60 -5.71 -5.00
CA LYS A 187 12.32 -6.97 -4.70
C LYS A 187 13.71 -6.99 -5.32
N GLY A 188 13.86 -6.47 -6.54
CA GLY A 188 15.16 -6.32 -7.20
C GLY A 188 16.12 -5.42 -6.42
N MET A 189 15.61 -4.29 -5.91
CA MET A 189 16.39 -3.34 -5.10
C MET A 189 16.92 -4.00 -3.82
N GLN A 190 16.08 -4.76 -3.12
CA GLN A 190 16.49 -5.50 -1.93
C GLN A 190 17.64 -6.48 -2.20
N ARG A 191 17.59 -7.23 -3.31
CA ARG A 191 18.65 -8.18 -3.68
C ARG A 191 19.99 -7.48 -3.92
N ASN A 192 19.97 -6.33 -4.60
CA ASN A 192 21.17 -5.54 -4.87
C ASN A 192 21.75 -4.95 -3.58
N SER A 193 20.89 -4.48 -2.68
CA SER A 193 21.29 -3.99 -1.35
C SER A 193 21.95 -5.07 -0.49
N SER A 194 21.46 -6.32 -0.54
CA SER A 194 22.07 -7.45 0.18
C SER A 194 23.43 -7.85 -0.43
N ALA A 195 23.55 -7.83 -1.75
CA ALA A 195 24.80 -8.13 -2.44
C ALA A 195 25.90 -7.10 -2.13
N ALA A 196 25.54 -5.82 -2.08
CA ALA A 196 26.45 -4.73 -1.68
C ALA A 196 27.00 -4.94 -0.27
N SER A 197 26.15 -5.30 0.71
CA SER A 197 26.61 -5.59 2.08
C SER A 197 27.51 -6.82 2.20
N SER A 198 27.38 -7.80 1.29
CA SER A 198 28.23 -9.01 1.29
C SER A 198 29.54 -8.87 0.52
N GLY A 199 29.68 -7.82 -0.30
CA GLY A 199 30.86 -7.57 -1.14
C GLY A 199 31.90 -6.63 -0.50
N SER A 200 31.65 -6.13 0.70
CA SER A 200 32.50 -5.17 1.42
C SER A 200 33.40 -5.82 2.50
N ASN A 201 33.65 -7.13 2.42
CA ASN A 201 34.56 -7.86 3.32
C ASN A 201 35.94 -8.05 2.71
#